data_AF-A0A0F2LDS8-F1
#
_entry.id   AF-A0A0F2LDS8-F1
#
_cell.length_a   1.000
_cell.length_b   1.000
_cell.length_c   1.000
_cell.angle_alpha   90.00
_cell.angle_beta   90.00
_cell.angle_gamma   90.00
#
_symmetry.space_group_name_H-M   'P 1'
#
loop_
_entity.id
_entity.type
_entity.pdbx_description
1 polymer ?
#
loop_
_entity_poly.entity_id
_entity_poly.type
_entity_poly.pdbx_seq_one_letter_code
_entity_poly.pdbx_strand_id
1 'polypeptide(L)'
;MRTGIAPIDEQLPGGVPPGSLVLIEGPLGVGKTFMAYCFAVSAAEEGRPVAVIAVDSLPEEVEAELSARGVSSGRVLVVDGYYAPTERLGKMKATSRIRLDALDARVLLDKLAELAADIKGGVV
;
A
#
# COMPACT_ATOMS: atom_id res chain seq x y z
N MET A 1 13.11 -8.71 1.71
CA MET A 1 12.68 -7.66 0.75
C MET A 1 13.53 -6.44 0.99
N ARG A 2 14.03 -5.77 -0.04
CA ARG A 2 14.62 -4.43 0.16
C ARG A 2 13.54 -3.36 0.26
N THR A 3 13.86 -2.29 0.98
CA THR A 3 12.93 -1.18 1.26
C THR A 3 12.90 -0.14 0.14
N GLY A 4 13.90 -0.15 -0.75
CA GLY A 4 14.09 0.89 -1.75
C GLY A 4 14.68 2.18 -1.17
N ILE A 5 15.12 2.15 0.10
CA ILE A 5 15.71 3.28 0.82
C ILE A 5 17.11 2.87 1.25
N ALA A 6 18.12 3.34 0.52
CA ALA A 6 19.51 2.89 0.70
C ALA A 6 20.02 2.96 2.16
N PRO A 7 19.81 4.05 2.92
CA PRO A 7 20.23 4.09 4.33
C PRO A 7 19.57 3.02 5.21
N ILE A 8 18.34 2.60 4.90
CA ILE A 8 17.64 1.55 5.66
C ILE A 8 18.13 0.17 5.22
N ASP A 9 18.31 -0.05 3.92
CA ASP A 9 18.82 -1.30 3.36
C ASP A 9 20.25 -1.61 3.81
N GLU A 10 21.06 -0.59 4.07
CA GLU A 10 22.40 -0.74 4.67
C GLU A 10 22.34 -1.27 6.11
N GLN A 11 21.33 -0.84 6.89
CA GLN A 11 21.11 -1.33 8.26
C GLN A 11 20.41 -2.70 8.28
N LEU A 12 19.74 -3.07 7.18
CA LEU A 12 19.04 -4.34 6.99
C LEU A 12 19.63 -5.10 5.79
N PRO A 13 20.85 -5.65 5.89
CA PRO A 13 21.56 -6.25 4.74
C PRO A 13 20.82 -7.44 4.11
N GLY A 14 20.01 -8.17 4.88
CA GLY A 14 19.11 -9.24 4.39
C GLY A 14 17.73 -8.75 3.92
N GLY A 15 17.46 -7.45 4.05
CA GLY A 15 16.16 -6.84 3.88
C GLY A 15 15.16 -7.19 5.00
N VAL A 16 13.93 -6.71 4.84
CA VAL A 16 12.80 -7.05 5.71
C VAL A 16 12.49 -8.55 5.57
N PRO A 17 12.46 -9.34 6.66
CA PRO A 17 12.13 -10.76 6.62
C PRO A 17 10.66 -11.00 6.20
N PRO A 18 10.36 -12.05 5.43
CA PRO A 18 8.98 -12.42 5.09
C PRO A 18 8.11 -12.64 6.34
N GLY A 19 6.85 -12.19 6.30
CA GLY A 19 5.92 -12.31 7.43
C GLY A 19 6.14 -11.29 8.56
N SER A 20 7.04 -10.32 8.38
CA SER A 20 7.24 -9.24 9.36
C SER A 20 6.14 -8.19 9.25
N LEU A 21 5.75 -7.62 10.40
CA LEU A 21 4.96 -6.39 10.47
C LEU A 21 5.91 -5.21 10.69
N VAL A 22 5.90 -4.23 9.79
CA VAL A 22 6.71 -3.01 9.90
C VAL A 22 5.81 -1.82 10.24
N LEU A 23 6.05 -1.21 11.39
CA LEU A 23 5.36 0.02 11.81
C LEU A 23 6.22 1.24 11.46
N ILE A 24 5.66 2.18 10.69
CA ILE A 24 6.28 3.46 10.38
C ILE A 24 5.52 4.56 11.14
N GLU A 25 6.13 5.07 12.21
CA GLU A 25 5.54 6.11 13.07
C GLU A 25 6.29 7.44 12.93
N GLY A 26 5.55 8.55 13.03
CA GLY A 26 6.13 9.89 13.10
C GLY A 26 5.14 11.02 12.85
N PRO A 27 5.55 12.29 13.06
CA PRO A 27 4.71 13.46 12.87
C PRO A 27 4.12 13.60 11.45
N LEU A 28 3.12 14.45 11.28
CA LEU A 28 2.58 14.76 9.94
C LEU A 28 3.67 15.35 9.05
N GLY A 29 3.70 14.97 7.78
CA GLY A 29 4.64 15.53 6.78
C GLY A 29 6.05 14.94 6.77
N VAL A 30 6.42 14.04 7.70
CA VAL A 30 7.78 13.44 7.73
C VAL A 30 8.03 12.37 6.66
N GLY A 31 7.06 12.10 5.78
CA GLY A 31 7.22 11.17 4.66
C GLY A 31 6.81 9.72 4.91
N LYS A 32 5.92 9.43 5.88
CA LYS A 32 5.44 8.06 6.16
C LYS A 32 4.84 7.35 4.92
N THR A 33 3.89 8.01 4.27
CA THR A 33 3.25 7.51 3.03
C THR A 33 4.28 7.36 1.91
N PHE A 34 5.22 8.30 1.82
CA PHE A 34 6.32 8.21 0.87
C PHE A 34 7.20 6.97 1.11
N MET A 35 7.57 6.68 2.36
CA MET A 35 8.29 5.44 2.71
C MET A 35 7.49 4.19 2.35
N ALA A 36 6.19 4.16 2.65
CA ALA A 36 5.33 3.02 2.27
C ALA A 36 5.34 2.80 0.75
N TYR A 37 5.35 3.87 -0.06
CA TYR A 37 5.49 3.75 -1.51
C TYR A 37 6.87 3.27 -1.94
N CYS A 38 7.97 3.67 -1.29
CA CYS A 38 9.29 3.10 -1.58
C CYS A 38 9.30 1.59 -1.38
N PHE A 39 8.67 1.11 -0.31
CA PHE A 39 8.53 -0.32 -0.02
C PHE A 39 7.71 -1.02 -1.12
N ALA A 40 6.55 -0.45 -1.47
CA ALA A 40 5.69 -0.97 -2.52
C ALA A 40 6.40 -1.05 -3.89
N VAL A 41 7.11 0.01 -4.27
CA VAL A 41 7.88 0.08 -5.54
C VAL A 41 8.98 -0.97 -5.53
N SER A 42 9.80 -1.02 -4.48
CA SER A 42 10.90 -1.99 -4.37
C SER A 42 10.40 -3.43 -4.44
N ALA A 43 9.27 -3.73 -3.78
CA ALA A 43 8.66 -5.05 -3.85
C ALA A 43 8.10 -5.37 -5.25
N ALA A 44 7.44 -4.40 -5.90
CA ALA A 44 6.90 -4.57 -7.25
C ALA A 44 8.01 -4.74 -8.31
N GLU A 45 9.16 -4.09 -8.14
CA GLU A 45 10.36 -4.26 -8.96
C GLU A 45 11.00 -5.65 -8.79
N GLU A 46 11.02 -6.17 -7.57
CA GLU A 46 11.41 -7.56 -7.26
C GLU A 46 10.41 -8.60 -7.82
N GLY A 47 9.29 -8.17 -8.43
CA GLY A 47 8.25 -9.05 -8.95
C GLY A 47 7.37 -9.69 -7.87
N ARG A 48 7.39 -9.14 -6.65
CA ARG A 48 6.51 -9.58 -5.56
C ARG A 48 5.11 -9.00 -5.75
N PRO A 49 4.05 -9.73 -5.36
CA PRO A 49 2.73 -9.15 -5.30
C PRO A 49 2.69 -8.08 -4.21
N VAL A 50 2.01 -6.97 -4.48
CA VAL A 50 1.89 -5.84 -3.56
C VAL A 50 0.44 -5.38 -3.52
N ALA A 51 -0.09 -5.17 -2.32
CA ALA A 51 -1.31 -4.39 -2.14
C ALA A 51 -0.98 -3.06 -1.44
N VAL A 52 -1.71 -2.01 -1.79
CA VAL A 52 -1.64 -0.72 -1.08
C VAL A 52 -3.05 -0.34 -0.69
N ILE A 53 -3.29 -0.15 0.61
CA ILE A 53 -4.58 0.28 1.13
C ILE A 53 -4.57 1.80 1.26
N ALA A 54 -5.30 2.46 0.36
CA ALA A 54 -5.38 3.91 0.31
C ALA A 54 -6.40 4.41 1.34
N VAL A 55 -5.91 4.92 2.48
CA VAL A 55 -6.76 5.40 3.59
C VAL A 55 -6.99 6.91 3.55
N ASP A 56 -5.95 7.68 3.22
CA ASP A 56 -5.99 9.15 3.22
C ASP A 56 -5.96 9.75 1.80
N SER A 57 -6.04 8.92 0.76
CA SER A 57 -5.90 9.32 -0.64
C SER A 57 -6.84 8.50 -1.51
N LEU A 58 -7.22 9.05 -2.66
CA LEU A 58 -8.03 8.28 -3.61
C LEU A 58 -7.17 7.19 -4.27
N PRO A 59 -7.74 6.01 -4.61
CA PRO A 59 -7.01 4.96 -5.31
C PRO A 59 -6.30 5.46 -6.58
N GLU A 60 -6.95 6.31 -7.38
CA GLU A 60 -6.37 6.88 -8.59
C GLU A 60 -5.17 7.81 -8.32
N GLU A 61 -5.14 8.49 -7.17
CA GLU A 61 -4.00 9.32 -6.75
C GLU A 61 -2.82 8.43 -6.38
N VAL A 62 -3.08 7.31 -5.68
CA VAL A 62 -2.06 6.31 -5.33
C VAL A 62 -1.52 5.63 -6.59
N GLU A 63 -2.38 5.22 -7.52
CA GLU A 63 -1.96 4.60 -8.79
C GLU A 63 -1.07 5.55 -9.61
N ALA A 64 -1.45 6.83 -9.72
CA ALA A 64 -0.65 7.84 -10.41
C ALA A 64 0.72 8.02 -9.75
N GLU A 65 0.76 8.06 -8.42
CA GLU A 65 1.98 8.26 -7.64
C GLU A 65 2.95 7.07 -7.75
N LEU A 66 2.42 5.83 -7.76
CA LEU A 66 3.19 4.62 -8.00
C LEU A 66 3.67 4.53 -9.46
N SER A 67 2.82 4.90 -10.42
CA SER A 67 3.18 4.93 -11.84
C SER A 67 4.29 5.94 -12.13
N ALA A 68 4.26 7.12 -11.50
CA ALA A 68 5.32 8.12 -11.59
C ALA A 68 6.67 7.61 -11.03
N ARG A 69 6.65 6.57 -10.19
CA ARG A 69 7.84 5.89 -9.66
C ARG A 69 8.25 4.66 -10.47
N GLY A 70 7.65 4.44 -11.64
CA GLY A 70 8.05 3.35 -12.55
C GLY A 70 7.29 2.02 -12.34
N VAL A 71 6.31 1.98 -11.44
CA VAL A 71 5.47 0.79 -11.26
C VAL A 71 4.44 0.71 -12.39
N SER A 72 4.48 -0.35 -13.18
CA SER A 72 3.48 -0.56 -14.24
C SER A 72 2.11 -0.94 -13.67
N SER A 73 1.05 -0.49 -14.34
CA SER A 73 -0.33 -0.83 -14.00
C SER A 73 -0.52 -2.35 -13.94
N GLY A 74 -1.20 -2.84 -12.90
CA GLY A 74 -1.44 -4.26 -12.67
C GLY A 74 -0.38 -4.99 -11.85
N ARG A 75 0.73 -4.34 -11.47
CA ARG A 75 1.71 -4.93 -10.52
C ARG A 75 1.36 -4.71 -9.05
N VAL A 76 0.58 -3.67 -8.76
CA VAL A 76 0.14 -3.32 -7.41
C VAL A 76 -1.38 -3.31 -7.40
N LEU A 77 -1.96 -3.97 -6.41
CA LEU A 77 -3.39 -3.90 -6.12
C LEU A 77 -3.64 -2.71 -5.19
N VAL A 78 -4.26 -1.65 -5.72
CA VAL A 78 -4.68 -0.51 -4.89
C VAL A 78 -6.10 -0.78 -4.37
N VAL A 79 -6.23 -0.80 -3.04
CA VAL A 79 -7.48 -1.05 -2.32
C VAL A 79 -7.98 0.28 -1.78
N ASP A 80 -9.24 0.58 -2.03
CA ASP A 80 -9.88 1.75 -1.46
C ASP A 80 -10.20 1.48 0.02
N GLY A 81 -9.39 2.05 0.90
CA GLY A 81 -9.59 1.99 2.33
C GLY A 81 -10.34 3.20 2.89
N TYR A 82 -10.82 4.09 2.02
CA TYR A 82 -11.39 5.36 2.42
C TYR A 82 -12.78 5.20 3.05
N TYR A 83 -12.95 5.78 4.24
CA TYR A 83 -14.26 6.03 4.84
C TYR A 83 -14.61 7.50 4.62
N ALA A 84 -15.55 7.79 3.72
CA ALA A 84 -15.99 9.17 3.48
C ALA A 84 -17.03 9.62 4.51
N PRO A 85 -16.83 10.73 5.24
CA PRO A 85 -17.95 11.50 5.75
C PRO A 85 -18.62 12.19 4.55
N THR A 86 -19.69 11.59 4.00
CA THR A 86 -20.73 12.10 3.06
C THR A 86 -20.38 13.00 1.84
N GLU A 87 -19.33 13.82 1.84
CA GLU A 87 -19.09 14.91 0.88
C GLU A 87 -18.34 14.50 -0.40
N ARG A 88 -17.72 13.31 -0.46
CA ARG A 88 -16.91 12.88 -1.63
C ARG A 88 -17.63 11.91 -2.59
N LEU A 89 -18.86 11.50 -2.27
CA LEU A 89 -19.70 10.57 -3.06
C LEU A 89 -19.90 10.99 -4.52
N GLY A 90 -19.84 12.29 -4.83
CA GLY A 90 -20.07 12.81 -6.18
C GLY A 90 -18.87 12.72 -7.14
N LYS A 91 -17.67 12.33 -6.69
CA LYS A 91 -16.43 12.41 -7.51
C LYS A 91 -15.84 11.06 -7.94
N MET A 92 -16.36 9.93 -7.46
CA MET A 92 -15.73 8.62 -7.67
C MET A 92 -16.20 7.92 -8.96
N LYS A 93 -15.25 7.37 -9.74
CA LYS A 93 -15.53 6.47 -10.88
C LYS A 93 -15.38 5.00 -10.48
N ALA A 94 -16.10 4.13 -11.18
CA ALA A 94 -16.34 2.71 -10.85
C ALA A 94 -15.12 1.76 -10.92
N THR A 95 -13.89 2.28 -10.97
CA THR A 95 -12.68 1.47 -11.21
C THR A 95 -12.02 0.91 -9.96
N SER A 96 -12.41 1.33 -8.74
CA SER A 96 -11.95 0.68 -7.51
C SER A 96 -12.65 -0.67 -7.33
N ARG A 97 -11.90 -1.77 -7.48
CA ARG A 97 -12.45 -3.14 -7.38
C ARG A 97 -12.80 -3.57 -5.96
N ILE A 98 -12.27 -2.88 -4.94
CA ILE A 98 -12.32 -3.33 -3.55
C ILE A 98 -12.44 -2.11 -2.61
N ARG A 99 -13.47 -2.10 -1.75
CA ARG A 99 -13.79 -1.04 -0.77
C ARG A 99 -13.78 -1.59 0.66
N LEU A 100 -13.34 -0.78 1.64
CA LEU A 100 -13.53 -1.00 3.07
C LEU A 100 -14.70 -0.16 3.60
N ASP A 101 -15.70 -0.79 4.21
CA ASP A 101 -16.91 -0.10 4.68
C ASP A 101 -16.71 0.65 6.02
N ALA A 102 -15.65 0.36 6.77
CA ALA A 102 -15.23 1.07 7.98
C ALA A 102 -13.73 0.83 8.29
N LEU A 103 -13.05 1.82 8.88
CA LEU A 103 -11.67 1.68 9.37
C LEU A 103 -11.64 1.01 10.76
N ASP A 104 -12.16 -0.21 10.85
CA ASP A 104 -12.04 -1.08 12.02
C ASP A 104 -10.82 -1.99 11.80
N ALA A 105 -9.97 -2.16 12.81
CA ALA A 105 -8.82 -3.08 12.73
C ALA A 105 -9.26 -4.50 12.31
N ARG A 106 -10.47 -4.91 12.68
CA ARG A 106 -11.06 -6.17 12.24
C ARG A 106 -11.41 -6.17 10.76
N VAL A 107 -11.98 -5.08 10.24
CA VAL A 107 -12.29 -4.94 8.81
C VAL A 107 -11.02 -4.91 7.96
N LEU A 108 -9.96 -4.26 8.46
CA LEU A 108 -8.63 -4.33 7.86
C LEU A 108 -8.12 -5.78 7.82
N LEU A 109 -8.18 -6.50 8.95
CA LEU A 109 -7.74 -7.90 9.03
C LEU A 109 -8.57 -8.84 8.16
N ASP A 110 -9.89 -8.67 8.11
CA ASP A 110 -10.79 -9.44 7.25
C ASP A 110 -10.46 -9.20 5.77
N LYS A 111 -10.13 -7.95 5.40
CA LYS A 111 -9.69 -7.65 4.03
C LYS A 111 -8.31 -8.21 3.71
N LEU A 112 -7.37 -8.13 4.64
CA LEU A 112 -6.07 -8.79 4.49
C LEU A 112 -6.26 -10.30 4.30
N ALA A 113 -7.23 -10.92 4.96
CA ALA A 113 -7.56 -12.32 4.78
C ALA A 113 -8.19 -12.62 3.41
N GLU A 114 -9.11 -11.76 2.91
CA GLU A 114 -9.67 -11.88 1.55
C GLU A 114 -8.59 -11.75 0.47
N LEU A 115 -7.64 -10.82 0.67
CA LEU A 115 -6.55 -10.55 -0.26
C LEU A 115 -5.39 -11.54 -0.13
N ALA A 116 -5.38 -12.40 0.88
CA ALA A 116 -4.25 -13.25 1.24
C ALA A 116 -3.76 -14.13 0.08
N ALA A 117 -4.65 -14.56 -0.82
CA ALA A 117 -4.30 -15.34 -2.00
C ALA A 117 -3.54 -14.50 -3.04
N ASP A 118 -3.90 -13.23 -3.20
CA ASP A 118 -3.33 -12.31 -4.18
C ASP A 118 -1.99 -11.70 -3.71
N ILE A 119 -1.79 -11.57 -2.39
CA ILE A 119 -0.60 -10.96 -1.77
C ILE A 119 0.38 -11.98 -1.17
N LYS A 120 0.17 -13.28 -1.40
CA LYS A 120 0.95 -14.35 -0.74
C LYS A 120 2.45 -14.22 -1.04
N GLY A 121 3.27 -14.09 0.02
CA GLY A 121 4.72 -13.88 -0.10
C GLY A 121 5.14 -12.47 -0.53
N GLY A 122 4.14 -11.58 -0.63
CA GLY A 122 4.25 -10.18 -1.01
C GLY A 122 4.25 -9.22 0.18
N VAL A 123 3.80 -8.00 -0.08
CA VAL A 123 3.77 -6.88 0.87
C VAL A 123 2.39 -6.23 0.83
N VAL A 124 1.91 -5.76 1.98
CA VAL A 124 0.73 -4.90 2.09
C VAL A 124 1.10 -3.63 2.82
#